data_AF-A0A257W827-F1
#
_entry.id   AF-A0A257W827-F1
#
_cell.length_a   1.000
_cell.length_b   1.000
_cell.length_c   1.000
_cell.angle_alpha   90.00
_cell.angle_beta   90.00
_cell.angle_gamma   90.00
#
_symmetry.space_group_name_H-M   'P 1'
#
loop_
_entity.id
_entity.type
_entity.pdbx_description
1 polymer ?
#
loop_
_entity_poly.entity_id
_entity_poly.type
_entity_poly.pdbx_seq_one_letter_code
_entity_poly.pdbx_strand_id
1 'polypeptide(L)' 'MKRIKAGIIGGAGYTGGELIRLLLRHPSVDLTFIHSRSNAGKPIHSVHPDLLGDS' A
#
# COMPACT_ATOMS: atom_id res chain seq x y z
N MET A 1 15.67 -4.39 -14.40
CA MET A 1 14.39 -4.86 -14.96
C MET A 1 13.38 -3.71 -14.92
N LYS A 2 12.41 -3.65 -15.85
CA LYS A 2 11.35 -2.63 -15.83
C LYS A 2 10.35 -2.96 -14.73
N ARG A 3 10.05 -2.02 -13.83
CA ARG A 3 9.06 -2.20 -12.76
C ARG A 3 7.63 -2.16 -13.31
N ILE A 4 6.76 -3.01 -12.79
CA ILE A 4 5.33 -3.05 -13.08
C ILE A 4 4.64 -2.03 -12.20
N LYS A 5 3.90 -1.09 -12.80
CA LYS A 5 3.07 -0.15 -12.06
C LYS A 5 1.84 -0.88 -11.54
N ALA A 6 1.65 -0.86 -10.23
CA ALA A 6 0.51 -1.48 -9.56
C ALA A 6 -0.29 -0.41 -8.81
N GLY A 7 -1.58 -0.71 -8.60
CA GLY A 7 -2.42 0.06 -7.70
C GLY A 7 -3.45 -0.83 -7.02
N ILE A 8 -3.91 -0.41 -5.84
CA ILE A 8 -4.76 -1.22 -4.97
C ILE A 8 -6.09 -0.51 -4.73
N ILE A 9 -7.19 -1.19 -5.05
CA ILE A 9 -8.54 -0.77 -4.66
C ILE A 9 -8.90 -1.48 -3.35
N GLY A 10 -9.32 -0.72 -2.34
CA GLY A 10 -9.65 -1.27 -1.02
C GLY A 10 -8.43 -1.42 -0.09
N GLY A 11 -7.40 -0.58 -0.28
CA GLY A 11 -6.15 -0.69 0.48
C GLY A 11 -6.28 -0.45 1.98
N ALA A 12 -7.43 0.02 2.47
CA ALA A 12 -7.71 0.19 3.90
C ALA A 12 -8.08 -1.13 4.62
N GLY A 13 -8.41 -2.20 3.90
CA GLY A 13 -8.68 -3.51 4.52
C GLY A 13 -7.39 -4.22 4.93
N TYR A 14 -7.49 -5.23 5.79
CA TYR A 14 -6.33 -6.01 6.28
C TYR A 14 -5.54 -6.67 5.14
N THR A 15 -6.25 -7.31 4.19
CA THR A 15 -5.60 -7.88 2.99
C THR A 15 -4.93 -6.80 2.14
N GLY A 16 -5.51 -5.59 2.09
CA GLY A 16 -4.92 -4.45 1.42
C GLY A 16 -3.61 -4.01 2.08
N GLY A 17 -3.60 -3.89 3.40
CA GLY A 17 -2.40 -3.58 4.19
C GLY A 17 -1.27 -4.58 3.97
N GLU A 18 -1.60 -5.87 4.01
CA GLU A 18 -0.61 -6.93 3.80
C GLU A 18 -0.08 -6.95 2.36
N LEU A 19 -0.96 -6.74 1.37
CA LEU A 19 -0.54 -6.59 -0.02
C LEU A 19 0.39 -5.39 -0.19
N ILE A 20 0.11 -4.25 0.45
CA ILE A 20 0.99 -3.09 0.44
C ILE A 20 2.35 -3.45 1.05
N ARG A 21 2.37 -4.10 2.22
CA ARG A 21 3.60 -4.53 2.91
C ARG A 21 4.50 -5.39 2.02
N LEU A 22 3.91 -6.30 1.25
CA LEU A 22 4.62 -7.15 0.29
C LEU A 22 5.10 -6.35 -0.93
N LEU A 23 4.23 -5.57 -1.56
CA LEU A 23 4.55 -4.85 -2.79
C LEU A 23 5.56 -3.72 -2.57
N LEU A 24 5.57 -3.07 -1.40
CA LEU A 24 6.58 -2.08 -1.02
C LEU A 24 8.01 -2.65 -1.05
N ARG A 25 8.17 -3.95 -0.82
CA ARG A 25 9.47 -4.65 -0.81
C ARG A 25 9.75 -5.43 -2.10
N HIS A 26 8.83 -5.42 -3.06
CA HIS A 26 8.95 -6.25 -4.26
C HIS A 26 9.81 -5.58 -5.34
N PRO A 27 10.93 -6.18 -5.78
CA PRO A 27 11.94 -5.51 -6.63
C PRO A 27 11.44 -5.13 -8.02
N SER A 28 10.40 -5.83 -8.51
CA SER A 28 9.84 -5.62 -9.85
C SER A 28 8.53 -4.82 -9.84
N VAL A 29 8.10 -4.25 -8.71
CA VAL A 29 6.83 -3.50 -8.62
C VAL A 29 7.09 -2.06 -8.19
N ASP A 30 6.28 -1.16 -8.75
CA ASP A 30 6.17 0.23 -8.36
C ASP A 30 4.72 0.48 -7.95
N LEU A 31 4.46 0.63 -6.65
CA LEU A 31 3.10 0.83 -6.13
C LEU A 31 2.73 2.30 -6.28
N THR A 32 1.89 2.59 -7.27
CA THR A 32 1.63 3.96 -7.74
C THR A 32 0.41 4.62 -7.12
N PHE A 33 -0.59 3.86 -6.69
CA PHE A 33 -1.75 4.41 -6.00
C PHE A 33 -2.45 3.39 -5.10
N ILE A 34 -3.16 3.92 -4.11
CA ILE A 34 -4.03 3.15 -3.20
C ILE A 34 -5.35 3.91 -3.09
N HIS A 35 -6.46 3.21 -3.26
CA HIS A 35 -7.80 3.79 -3.19
C HIS A 35 -8.61 3.20 -2.04
N SER A 36 -9.38 4.05 -1.36
CA SER A 36 -10.36 3.66 -0.35
C SER A 36 -11.52 4.65 -0.35
N ARG A 37 -12.75 4.13 -0.26
CA ARG A 37 -13.96 4.96 -0.12
C ARG A 37 -14.08 5.58 1.28
N SER A 38 -13.84 4.78 2.32
CA SER A 38 -14.03 5.20 3.73
C SER A 38 -12.85 5.98 4.31
N ASN A 39 -11.68 5.94 3.64
CA ASN A 39 -10.45 6.58 4.12
C ASN A 39 -9.81 7.46 3.03
N ALA A 40 -10.61 8.04 2.15
CA ALA A 40 -10.14 8.98 1.12
C ALA A 40 -9.42 10.18 1.77
N GLY A 41 -8.29 10.60 1.18
CA GLY A 41 -7.50 11.74 1.62
C GLY A 41 -6.65 11.51 2.88
N LYS A 42 -6.84 10.40 3.59
CA LYS A 42 -5.99 10.05 4.73
C LYS A 42 -4.70 9.38 4.26
N PRO A 43 -3.55 9.63 4.93
CA PRO A 43 -2.33 8.91 4.62
C PRO A 43 -2.46 7.43 5.01
N ILE A 44 -1.77 6.54 4.28
CA ILE A 44 -1.93 5.08 4.44
C ILE A 44 -1.58 4.59 5.85
N HIS A 45 -0.56 5.20 6.48
CA HIS A 45 -0.13 4.86 7.83
C HIS A 45 -1.15 5.22 8.93
N SER A 46 -2.18 6.03 8.61
CA SER A 46 -3.27 6.28 9.56
C SER A 46 -4.19 5.05 9.73
N VAL A 47 -4.19 4.14 8.75
CA VAL A 47 -4.96 2.89 8.79
C VAL A 47 -4.04 1.70 9.08
N HIS A 48 -2.83 1.69 8.51
CA HIS A 48 -1.82 0.63 8.68
C HIS A 48 -0.53 1.22 9.28
N PRO A 49 -0.49 1.49 10.60
CA PRO A 49 0.65 2.13 11.26
C PRO A 49 1.94 1.28 11.19
N ASP A 50 1.79 -0.04 11.08
CA ASP A 50 2.86 -1.02 10.92
C ASP A 50 3.69 -0.85 9.63
N LEU A 51 3.17 -0.10 8.65
CA LEU A 51 3.89 0.21 7.42
C LEU A 51 4.97 1.29 7.58
N LEU A 52 5.01 2.03 8.71
CA LEU A 52 6.02 3.08 8.94
C LEU A 52 7.44 2.51 9.19
N GLY A 53 7.54 1.23 9.55
CA GLY A 53 8.80 0.59 9.92
C GLY A 53 9.27 1.00 11.32
N ASP A 54 10.04 0.11 11.95
CA ASP A 54 10.71 0.40 13.22
C ASP A 54 12.13 0.94 12.94
N SER A 55 12.56 1.91 13.74
CA SER A 55 13.83 2.66 13.57
C SER A 55 15.07 1.80 13.76
#